data_AF-A0A6A1WMH2-F1
#
_entry.id   AF-A0A6A1WMH2-F1
#
_cell.length_a   1.000
_cell.length_b   1.000
_cell.length_c   1.000
_cell.angle_alpha   90.00
_cell.angle_beta   90.00
_cell.angle_gamma   90.00
#
_symmetry.space_group_name_H-M   'P 1'
#
loop_
_entity.id
_entity.type
_entity.pdbx_description
1 polymer ?
#
loop_
_entity_poly.entity_id
_entity_poly.type
_entity_poly.pdbx_seq_one_letter_code
_entity_poly.pdbx_strand_id
1 'polypeptide(L)'
;MATVLRSLCCLIILHVSNIPLAFYQDENRFLYHGFNQANLHLGGIAEIHRNGLLQLTNLSNYQVGSAFHRFPLNFNTTSSGATSSLSFSTTFVFAVVPQEPHKGGHGIAFAISPSMDFTHTLSTQYLGLFNDSNDGRDGNRIFAV
;
A
#
# COMPACT_ATOMS: atom_id res chain seq x y z
N MET A 1 -4.05 -51.99 -5.44
CA MET A 1 -3.05 -50.95 -5.82
C MET A 1 -3.71 -49.61 -6.20
N ALA A 2 -4.74 -49.59 -7.06
CA ALA A 2 -5.38 -48.35 -7.54
C ALA A 2 -6.03 -47.46 -6.44
N THR A 3 -6.62 -48.04 -5.39
CA THR A 3 -7.28 -47.31 -4.30
C THR A 3 -6.29 -46.52 -3.44
N VAL A 4 -5.09 -47.07 -3.25
CA VAL A 4 -4.02 -46.44 -2.47
C VAL A 4 -3.50 -45.19 -3.20
N LEU A 5 -3.36 -45.27 -4.52
CA LEU A 5 -2.93 -44.14 -5.35
C LEU A 5 -3.93 -42.98 -5.33
N ARG A 6 -5.24 -43.27 -5.38
CA ARG A 6 -6.30 -42.24 -5.27
C ARG A 6 -6.30 -41.55 -3.90
N SER A 7 -6.13 -42.32 -2.82
CA SER A 7 -6.02 -41.78 -1.46
C SER A 7 -4.81 -40.86 -1.31
N LEU A 8 -3.66 -41.28 -1.87
CA LEU A 8 -2.43 -40.49 -1.88
C LEU A 8 -2.60 -39.17 -2.64
N CYS A 9 -3.23 -39.19 -3.82
CA CYS A 9 -3.52 -37.97 -4.58
C CYS A 9 -4.44 -37.01 -3.81
N CYS A 10 -5.50 -37.50 -3.16
CA CYS A 10 -6.38 -36.67 -2.36
C CYS A 10 -5.65 -36.05 -1.16
N LEU A 11 -4.79 -36.81 -0.48
CA LEU A 11 -3.98 -36.31 0.65
C LEU A 11 -2.96 -35.26 0.21
N ILE A 12 -2.35 -35.42 -0.97
CA ILE A 12 -1.43 -34.43 -1.54
C ILE A 12 -2.19 -33.13 -1.88
N ILE A 13 -3.37 -33.23 -2.51
CA ILE A 13 -4.20 -32.05 -2.83
C ILE A 13 -4.64 -31.32 -1.54
N LEU A 14 -5.06 -32.07 -0.52
CA LEU A 14 -5.41 -31.53 0.79
C LEU A 14 -4.23 -30.85 1.49
N HIS A 15 -3.01 -31.38 1.35
CA HIS A 15 -1.81 -30.75 1.89
C HIS A 15 -1.43 -29.46 1.15
N VAL A 16 -1.57 -29.44 -0.18
CA VAL A 16 -1.32 -28.23 -0.99
C VAL A 16 -2.36 -27.14 -0.69
N SER A 17 -3.62 -27.50 -0.43
CA SER A 17 -4.67 -26.54 -0.03
C SER A 17 -4.56 -26.05 1.42
N ASN A 18 -3.81 -26.75 2.27
CA ASN A 18 -3.56 -26.39 3.66
C ASN A 18 -2.19 -25.75 3.88
N ILE A 19 -1.47 -25.37 2.82
CA ILE A 19 -0.39 -24.39 2.98
C ILE A 19 -1.10 -23.08 3.33
N PRO A 20 -1.05 -22.57 4.58
CA PRO A 20 -1.48 -21.21 4.82
C PRO A 20 -0.66 -20.36 3.85
N LEU A 21 -1.30 -19.38 3.18
CA LEU A 21 -0.61 -18.39 2.38
C LEU A 21 0.33 -17.63 3.32
N ALA A 22 1.47 -18.24 3.63
CA ALA A 22 2.50 -17.67 4.46
C ALA A 22 3.03 -16.53 3.61
N PHE A 23 2.70 -15.32 4.03
CA PHE A 23 3.30 -14.14 3.46
C PHE A 23 4.81 -14.30 3.63
N TYR A 24 5.48 -14.64 2.54
CA TYR A 24 6.93 -14.52 2.45
C TYR A 24 7.21 -13.02 2.36
N GLN A 25 7.10 -12.33 3.51
CA GLN A 25 7.65 -11.00 3.66
C GLN A 25 9.16 -11.22 3.82
N ASP A 26 9.84 -11.30 2.67
CA ASP A 26 11.23 -10.86 2.59
C ASP A 26 11.25 -9.41 3.09
N GLU A 27 12.26 -9.00 3.86
CA GLU A 27 12.23 -7.75 4.64
C GLU A 27 11.89 -6.50 3.80
N ASN A 28 12.08 -6.56 2.48
CA ASN A 28 11.82 -5.49 1.53
C ASN A 28 10.75 -5.79 0.48
N ARG A 29 9.98 -6.88 0.61
CA ARG A 29 8.95 -7.27 -0.37
C ARG A 29 7.63 -7.60 0.32
N PHE A 30 6.57 -6.99 -0.16
CA PHE A 30 5.21 -7.27 0.30
C PHE A 30 4.24 -7.32 -0.88
N LEU A 31 3.16 -8.07 -0.68
CA LEU A 31 2.10 -8.26 -1.66
C LEU A 31 0.77 -8.29 -0.93
N TYR A 32 -0.24 -7.60 -1.47
CA TYR A 32 -1.60 -7.59 -0.94
C TYR A 32 -2.57 -7.99 -2.06
N HIS A 33 -3.15 -9.19 -1.96
CA HIS A 33 -4.26 -9.60 -2.83
C HIS A 33 -5.63 -9.07 -2.36
N GLY A 34 -5.65 -8.50 -1.15
CA GLY A 34 -6.79 -7.87 -0.49
C GLY A 34 -6.33 -7.33 0.86
N PHE A 35 -7.12 -6.44 1.45
CA PHE A 35 -6.67 -5.63 2.58
C PHE A 35 -7.23 -6.07 3.95
N ASN A 36 -8.13 -7.07 4.00
CA ASN A 36 -8.78 -7.52 5.26
C ASN A 36 -7.80 -7.91 6.38
N GLN A 37 -6.63 -8.44 6.01
CA GLN A 37 -5.56 -8.82 6.95
C GLN A 37 -4.28 -8.02 6.71
N ALA A 38 -4.36 -6.94 5.93
CA ALA A 38 -3.19 -6.14 5.62
C ALA A 38 -2.79 -5.31 6.84
N ASN A 39 -1.52 -5.46 7.25
CA ASN A 39 -0.95 -4.69 8.34
C ASN A 39 -0.56 -3.29 7.84
N LEU A 40 -1.55 -2.43 7.62
CA LEU A 40 -1.38 -1.06 7.14
C LEU A 40 -1.59 -0.04 8.26
N HIS A 41 -0.84 1.05 8.24
CA HIS A 41 -1.12 2.26 9.00
C HIS A 41 -2.10 3.10 8.18
N LEU A 42 -3.32 3.28 8.68
CA LEU A 42 -4.34 4.09 8.02
C LEU A 42 -4.35 5.49 8.66
N GLY A 43 -4.31 6.51 7.82
CA GLY A 43 -4.41 7.91 8.21
C GLY A 43 -5.65 8.57 7.60
N GLY A 44 -6.13 9.63 8.27
CA GLY A 44 -7.30 10.39 7.83
C GLY A 44 -8.56 9.54 7.78
N ILE A 45 -9.29 9.61 6.66
CA ILE A 45 -10.55 8.86 6.46
C ILE A 45 -10.37 7.50 5.78
N ALA A 46 -9.13 7.03 5.59
CA ALA A 46 -8.89 5.77 4.89
C ALA A 46 -9.46 4.58 5.68
N GLU A 47 -10.14 3.67 4.99
CA GLU A 47 -10.77 2.51 5.60
C GLU A 47 -10.62 1.25 4.75
N ILE A 48 -10.67 0.10 5.42
CA ILE A 48 -10.68 -1.22 4.78
C ILE A 48 -12.10 -1.79 4.90
N HIS A 49 -12.74 -2.01 3.76
CA HIS A 49 -14.08 -2.58 3.69
C HIS A 49 -14.06 -4.07 4.03
N ARG A 50 -15.21 -4.61 4.46
CA ARG A 50 -15.36 -6.04 4.79
C ARG A 50 -15.04 -6.97 3.62
N ASN A 51 -15.20 -6.50 2.39
CA ASN A 51 -14.86 -7.22 1.17
C ASN A 51 -13.36 -7.17 0.83
N GLY A 52 -12.53 -6.55 1.67
CA GLY A 52 -11.09 -6.46 1.50
C GLY A 52 -10.61 -5.35 0.58
N LEU A 53 -11.47 -4.40 0.18
CA LEU A 53 -11.05 -3.22 -0.57
C LEU A 53 -10.53 -2.12 0.37
N LEU A 54 -9.38 -1.53 0.02
CA LEU A 54 -8.87 -0.33 0.65
C LEU A 54 -9.48 0.89 -0.04
N GLN A 55 -10.22 1.70 0.72
CA GLN A 55 -10.75 2.98 0.28
C GLN A 55 -9.93 4.10 0.93
N LEU A 56 -9.18 4.86 0.13
CA LEU A 56 -8.45 6.02 0.65
C LEU A 56 -9.40 7.19 0.93
N THR A 57 -10.35 7.45 0.03
CA THR A 57 -11.30 8.56 0.14
C THR A 57 -12.70 8.16 -0.31
N ASN A 58 -13.72 8.85 0.22
CA ASN A 58 -15.11 8.70 -0.18
C ASN A 58 -15.62 9.98 -0.87
N LEU A 59 -16.93 10.09 -1.09
CA LEU A 59 -17.55 11.22 -1.79
C LEU A 59 -17.60 12.51 -0.95
N SER A 60 -17.05 12.51 0.27
CA SER A 60 -17.01 13.69 1.13
C SER A 60 -16.01 14.70 0.58
N ASN A 61 -16.38 15.98 0.63
CA ASN A 61 -15.54 17.05 0.13
C ASN A 61 -14.30 17.28 1.02
N TYR A 62 -13.19 17.64 0.37
CA TYR A 62 -11.96 18.11 1.01
C TYR A 62 -11.34 17.14 2.03
N GLN A 63 -11.54 15.84 1.86
CA GLN A 63 -10.98 14.83 2.74
C GLN A 63 -9.60 14.33 2.27
N VAL A 64 -8.84 13.83 3.24
CA VAL A 64 -7.57 13.14 3.04
C VAL A 64 -7.66 11.77 3.68
N GLY A 65 -7.18 10.75 2.97
CA GLY A 65 -6.91 9.45 3.57
C GLY A 65 -5.65 8.86 2.99
N SER A 66 -4.90 8.16 3.85
CA SER A 66 -3.62 7.56 3.50
C SER A 66 -3.52 6.15 4.05
N ALA A 67 -2.71 5.33 3.40
CA ALA A 67 -2.44 3.98 3.84
C ALA A 67 -0.97 3.65 3.59
N PHE A 68 -0.24 3.36 4.67
CA PHE A 68 1.19 3.04 4.62
C PHE A 68 1.45 1.61 5.06
N HIS A 69 2.42 0.96 4.42
CA HIS A 69 2.99 -0.28 4.95
C HIS A 69 3.69 0.03 6.29
N ARG A 70 3.36 -0.72 7.35
CA ARG A 70 3.82 -0.37 8.71
C ARG A 70 5.31 -0.53 8.94
N PHE A 71 5.95 -1.46 8.24
CA PHE A 71 7.37 -1.72 8.44
C PHE A 71 8.19 -0.79 7.53
N PRO A 72 9.08 0.05 8.10
CA PRO A 72 9.91 0.93 7.29
C PRO A 72 10.81 0.12 6.36
N LEU A 73 10.89 0.56 5.09
CA LEU A 73 11.87 0.03 4.15
C LEU A 73 13.21 0.74 4.38
N ASN A 74 14.30 -0.03 4.43
CA ASN A 74 15.62 0.54 4.64
C ASN A 74 16.20 1.05 3.31
N PHE A 75 16.22 2.37 3.14
CA PHE A 75 16.83 3.01 1.98
C PHE A 75 18.32 3.37 2.15
N ASN A 76 18.97 2.96 3.24
CA ASN A 76 20.36 3.30 3.52
C ASN A 76 21.35 2.40 2.77
N THR A 77 22.34 3.02 2.14
CA THR A 77 23.30 2.39 1.21
C THR A 77 24.74 2.38 1.75
N THR A 78 24.97 2.83 3.00
CA THR A 78 26.31 3.15 3.51
C THR A 78 27.16 1.96 3.99
N SER A 79 26.71 0.71 3.89
CA SER A 79 27.45 -0.43 4.50
C SER A 79 28.62 -0.98 3.68
N SER A 80 28.87 -0.55 2.43
CA SER A 80 29.87 -1.21 1.58
C SER A 80 30.76 -0.30 0.72
N GLY A 81 30.81 1.02 0.93
CA GLY A 81 31.75 1.92 0.23
C GLY A 81 31.50 2.09 -1.27
N ALA A 82 30.53 1.38 -1.83
CA ALA A 82 29.92 1.64 -3.12
C ALA A 82 28.60 2.39 -2.89
N THR A 83 28.35 3.46 -3.63
CA THR A 83 27.02 4.04 -3.75
C THR A 83 26.08 2.99 -4.34
N SER A 84 25.44 2.16 -3.51
CA SER A 84 24.43 1.24 -4.02
C SER A 84 23.23 2.07 -4.47
N SER A 85 22.90 2.02 -5.75
CA SER A 85 21.67 2.61 -6.26
C SER A 85 20.51 1.75 -5.78
N LEU A 86 19.62 2.31 -4.98
CA LEU A 86 18.45 1.57 -4.53
C LEU A 86 17.38 1.58 -5.62
N SER A 87 16.97 0.38 -6.03
CA SER A 87 15.94 0.18 -7.05
C SER A 87 14.71 -0.42 -6.41
N PHE A 88 13.54 0.08 -6.76
CA PHE A 88 12.26 -0.49 -6.34
C PHE A 88 11.35 -0.66 -7.56
N SER A 89 10.37 -1.54 -7.41
CA SER A 89 9.25 -1.67 -8.34
C SER A 89 7.97 -1.80 -7.52
N THR A 90 6.90 -1.19 -7.99
CA THR A 90 5.58 -1.29 -7.38
C THR A 90 4.56 -1.54 -8.47
N THR A 91 3.49 -2.26 -8.13
CA THR A 91 2.36 -2.47 -9.01
C THR A 91 1.11 -2.47 -8.14
N PHE A 92 0.16 -1.63 -8.51
CA PHE A 92 -1.12 -1.51 -7.82
C PHE A 92 -2.22 -1.27 -8.84
N VAL A 93 -3.42 -1.70 -8.47
CA VAL A 93 -4.64 -1.45 -9.24
C VAL A 93 -5.54 -0.58 -8.36
N PHE A 94 -6.10 0.46 -8.95
CA PHE A 94 -6.99 1.38 -8.27
C PHE A 94 -8.17 1.73 -9.16
N ALA A 95 -9.24 2.22 -8.53
CA ALA A 95 -10.40 2.77 -9.23
C ALA A 95 -10.72 4.15 -8.65
N VAL A 96 -10.99 5.11 -9.53
CA VAL A 96 -11.50 6.43 -9.15
C VAL A 96 -12.90 6.53 -9.71
N VAL A 97 -13.88 6.65 -8.81
CA VAL A 97 -15.29 6.78 -9.17
C VAL A 97 -15.71 8.21 -8.86
N PRO A 98 -16.00 9.05 -9.87
CA PRO A 98 -16.41 10.43 -9.63
C PRO A 98 -17.83 10.48 -9.07
N GLN A 99 -18.12 11.47 -8.23
CA GLN A 99 -19.49 11.73 -7.75
C GLN A 99 -20.44 12.08 -8.90
N GLU A 100 -19.94 12.87 -9.86
CA GLU A 100 -20.65 13.28 -11.06
C GLU A 100 -19.82 12.88 -12.29
N PRO A 101 -20.40 12.27 -13.34
CA PRO A 101 -19.64 11.72 -14.47
C PRO A 101 -18.64 12.67 -15.15
N HIS A 102 -18.84 13.97 -15.03
CA HIS A 102 -18.00 15.02 -15.64
C HIS A 102 -17.23 15.89 -14.62
N LYS A 103 -17.27 15.56 -13.32
CA LYS A 103 -16.46 16.23 -12.30
C LYS A 103 -15.38 15.30 -11.79
N GLY A 104 -14.13 15.63 -12.11
CA GLY A 104 -12.97 14.93 -11.56
C GLY A 104 -12.75 15.22 -10.08
N GLY A 105 -12.04 14.31 -9.40
CA GLY A 105 -11.49 14.54 -8.07
C GLY A 105 -10.08 15.13 -8.14
N HIS A 106 -9.42 15.21 -6.98
CA HIS A 106 -8.08 15.78 -6.87
C HIS A 106 -6.97 14.81 -7.27
N GLY A 107 -7.16 13.51 -7.04
CA GLY A 107 -6.22 12.47 -7.46
C GLY A 107 -5.87 11.49 -6.34
N ILE A 108 -4.84 10.70 -6.62
CA ILE A 108 -4.22 9.71 -5.75
C ILE A 108 -2.71 9.78 -6.00
N ALA A 109 -1.90 9.56 -4.96
CA ALA A 109 -0.46 9.48 -5.08
C ALA A 109 0.06 8.17 -4.47
N PHE A 110 1.05 7.56 -5.12
CA PHE A 110 1.94 6.59 -4.46
C PHE A 110 3.10 7.35 -3.83
N ALA A 111 3.32 7.20 -2.52
CA ALA A 111 4.32 7.99 -1.80
C ALA A 111 5.32 7.11 -1.04
N ILE A 112 6.59 7.53 -1.08
CA ILE A 112 7.66 7.08 -0.19
C ILE A 112 8.02 8.26 0.71
N SER A 113 7.93 8.07 2.02
CA SER A 113 8.09 9.13 3.01
C SER A 113 8.87 8.63 4.23
N PRO A 114 9.66 9.48 4.90
CA PRO A 114 10.33 9.14 6.16
C PRO A 114 9.37 8.99 7.34
N SER A 115 8.11 9.44 7.19
CA SER A 115 7.06 9.39 8.22
C SER A 115 5.73 8.93 7.63
N MET A 116 4.90 8.30 8.47
CA MET A 116 3.50 7.99 8.16
C MET A 116 2.52 9.02 8.74
N ASP A 117 3.02 10.02 9.47
CA ASP A 117 2.20 11.09 10.04
C ASP A 117 1.98 12.21 9.00
N PHE A 118 0.73 12.34 8.57
CA PHE A 118 0.25 13.34 7.62
C PHE A 118 -0.91 14.17 8.19
N THR A 119 -1.04 14.24 9.52
CA THR A 119 -2.14 14.93 10.21
C THR A 119 -2.28 16.41 9.87
N HIS A 120 -1.20 17.06 9.47
CA HIS A 120 -1.15 18.49 9.12
C HIS A 120 -1.11 18.77 7.62
N THR A 121 -1.47 17.79 6.80
CA THR A 121 -1.57 17.97 5.35
C THR A 121 -2.96 18.38 4.92
N LEU A 122 -3.02 18.96 3.73
CA LEU A 122 -4.24 19.47 3.14
C LEU A 122 -4.71 18.55 1.99
N SER A 123 -6.01 18.60 1.72
CA SER A 123 -6.61 17.92 0.57
C SER A 123 -6.32 18.71 -0.72
N THR A 124 -7.10 18.51 -1.78
CA THR A 124 -7.02 19.29 -3.02
C THR A 124 -5.68 19.11 -3.74
N GLN A 125 -5.01 20.20 -4.15
CA GLN A 125 -3.74 20.15 -4.88
C GLN A 125 -2.60 19.48 -4.12
N TYR A 126 -2.72 19.36 -2.78
CA TYR A 126 -1.66 18.82 -1.93
C TYR A 126 -1.72 17.29 -1.76
N LEU A 127 -2.78 16.64 -2.26
CA LEU A 127 -2.97 15.17 -2.24
C LEU A 127 -2.79 14.51 -0.86
N GLY A 128 -2.89 15.25 0.24
CA GLY A 128 -2.62 14.73 1.59
C GLY A 128 -1.13 14.48 1.89
N LEU A 129 -0.23 15.08 1.12
CA LEU A 129 1.23 14.96 1.30
C LEU A 129 1.85 16.26 1.83
N PHE A 130 1.25 17.40 1.51
CA PHE A 130 1.79 18.72 1.81
C PHE A 130 0.71 19.66 2.36
N ASN A 131 1.13 20.88 2.69
CA ASN A 131 0.28 22.02 3.00
C ASN A 131 0.90 23.30 2.43
N ASP A 132 0.17 24.40 2.50
CA ASP A 132 0.60 25.72 1.99
C ASP A 132 1.99 26.14 2.46
N SER A 133 2.40 25.71 3.65
CA SER A 133 3.66 26.13 4.27
C SER A 133 4.86 25.26 3.90
N ASN A 134 4.63 23.98 3.57
CA ASN A 134 5.70 23.00 3.36
C ASN A 134 5.80 22.50 1.91
N ASP A 135 4.85 22.85 1.04
CA ASP A 135 4.95 22.50 -0.38
C ASP A 135 6.24 23.05 -1.00
N GLY A 136 6.95 22.20 -1.73
CA GLY A 136 8.26 22.51 -2.32
C GLY A 136 9.46 22.57 -1.36
N ARG A 137 9.31 22.22 -0.06
CA ARG A 137 10.46 22.19 0.87
C ARG A 137 11.30 20.91 0.72
N ASP A 138 12.60 21.08 0.53
CA ASP A 138 13.59 19.99 0.50
C ASP A 138 13.55 19.10 1.74
N GLY A 139 13.17 19.67 2.90
CA GLY A 139 13.08 18.97 4.17
C GLY A 139 11.97 17.91 4.24
N ASN A 140 10.99 17.92 3.32
CA ASN A 140 9.92 16.93 3.32
C ASN A 140 10.45 15.53 3.03
N ARG A 141 11.44 15.42 2.13
CA ARG A 141 12.08 14.16 1.70
C ARG A 141 11.06 13.10 1.25
N ILE A 142 10.01 13.54 0.54
CA ILE A 142 8.96 12.70 -0.01
C ILE A 142 9.20 12.49 -1.50
N PHE A 143 9.06 11.24 -1.95
CA PHE A 143 8.93 10.90 -3.36
C PHE A 143 7.48 10.50 -3.64
N ALA A 144 6.87 11.03 -4.70
CA ALA A 144 5.51 10.72 -5.07
C ALA A 144 5.32 10.56 -6.59
N VAL A 145 4.39 9.69 -6.99
CA VAL A 145 3.90 9.48 -8.37
C VAL A 145 2.41 9.71 -8.40
#